data_AF-A0A381NFV2-F1
#
_entry.id   AF-A0A381NFV2-F1
#
_cell.length_a   1.000
_cell.length_b   1.000
_cell.length_c   1.000
_cell.angle_alpha   90.00
_cell.angle_beta   90.00
_cell.angle_gamma   90.00
#
_symmetry.space_group_name_H-M   'P 1'
#
loop_
_entity.id
_entity.type
_entity.pdbx_description
1 polymer ?
#
loop_
_entity_poly.entity_id
_entity_poly.type
_entity_poly.pdbx_seq_one_letter_code
_entity_poly.pdbx_strand_id
1 'polypeptide(L)'
;VRNQGLDLPLAPDLLQESDQASVDLIRTLAVFAEAPASEHIHLWKTLGIEESPSASDYADIFLFQFYPYASVHLGPEGMLGGEARNRVAGFWRALGRNPPSEPDHLAALLGLYATLSEQIGLAGKSSSELSHFSEAEALMITQGRDALLQEHIAPWVPAYLERIIEIATGPYRSWALLLDKVLRVELVRAGCPKQLPLHLRESLPLADPRTDGADAFISGLLAPVRAGIILARADLARLSSELDLGLRAGERRYALEHLLGQDSTGFLQSLAAEADRQAVGHKDRRELLGITADFFLDRALATSELLRKLSEGGVKITTGTVS
;
A
#
# COMPACT_ATOMS: atom_id res chain seq x y z
N VAL A 1 -31.88 -23.47 39.21
CA VAL A 1 -31.92 -22.00 39.32
C VAL A 1 -31.29 -21.45 38.05
N ARG A 2 -32.08 -20.74 37.24
CA ARG A 2 -31.77 -20.34 35.86
C ARG A 2 -30.64 -19.28 35.83
N ASN A 3 -29.69 -19.47 34.92
CA ASN A 3 -28.83 -18.39 34.41
C ASN A 3 -29.72 -17.32 33.78
N GLN A 4 -29.76 -16.13 34.38
CA GLN A 4 -30.25 -14.92 33.73
C GLN A 4 -29.04 -14.25 33.08
N GLY A 5 -28.86 -14.51 31.78
CA GLY A 5 -27.99 -13.70 30.94
C GLY A 5 -28.60 -12.31 30.80
N LEU A 6 -27.86 -11.31 31.24
CA LEU A 6 -28.07 -9.92 30.85
C LEU A 6 -27.55 -9.78 29.41
N ASP A 7 -28.37 -10.18 28.44
CA ASP A 7 -28.26 -9.64 27.09
C ASP A 7 -28.73 -8.18 27.18
N LEU A 8 -27.78 -7.28 27.48
CA LEU A 8 -27.98 -5.85 27.26
C LEU A 8 -27.88 -5.65 25.74
N PRO A 9 -28.96 -5.22 25.06
CA PRO A 9 -28.83 -4.78 23.68
C PRO A 9 -27.91 -3.55 23.70
N LEU A 10 -26.73 -3.68 23.09
CA LEU A 10 -25.89 -2.53 22.79
C LEU A 10 -26.74 -1.56 21.98
N ALA A 11 -27.01 -0.38 22.55
CA ALA A 11 -27.87 0.61 21.94
C ALA A 11 -27.31 0.95 20.54
N PRO A 12 -28.14 0.99 19.48
CA PRO A 12 -27.69 1.28 18.12
C PRO A 12 -26.94 2.61 18.02
N ASP A 13 -27.23 3.57 18.89
CA ASP A 13 -26.57 4.88 18.96
C ASP A 13 -25.06 4.79 19.31
N LEU A 14 -24.63 3.84 20.15
CA LEU A 14 -23.22 3.69 20.55
C LEU A 14 -22.36 3.05 19.45
N LEU A 15 -22.94 2.13 18.67
CA LEU A 15 -22.27 1.56 17.49
C LEU A 15 -22.13 2.61 16.38
N GLN A 16 -23.11 3.51 16.26
CA GLN A 16 -23.11 4.59 15.27
C GLN A 16 -22.13 5.72 15.58
N GLU A 17 -21.99 6.13 16.85
CA GLU A 17 -20.95 7.08 17.27
C GLU A 17 -19.55 6.53 17.01
N SER A 18 -19.36 5.23 17.22
CA SER A 18 -18.11 4.52 16.91
C SER A 18 -17.81 4.48 15.40
N ASP A 19 -18.82 4.30 14.55
CA ASP A 19 -18.66 4.28 13.09
C ASP A 19 -18.30 5.67 12.53
N GLN A 20 -18.96 6.73 13.00
CA GLN A 20 -18.63 8.10 12.56
C GLN A 20 -17.23 8.53 13.02
N ALA A 21 -16.87 8.23 14.27
CA ALA A 21 -15.53 8.51 14.79
C ALA A 21 -14.45 7.77 13.99
N SER A 22 -14.73 6.55 13.53
CA SER A 22 -13.80 5.78 12.68
C SER A 22 -13.62 6.44 11.30
N VAL A 23 -14.70 6.93 10.69
CA VAL A 23 -14.65 7.63 9.40
C VAL A 23 -13.87 8.95 9.50
N ASP A 24 -14.12 9.74 10.56
CA ASP A 24 -13.39 10.99 10.79
C ASP A 24 -11.91 10.76 11.08
N LEU A 25 -11.59 9.66 11.78
CA LEU A 25 -10.20 9.24 11.99
C LEU A 25 -9.51 8.86 10.68
N ILE A 26 -10.14 8.07 9.81
CA ILE A 26 -9.58 7.73 8.48
C ILE A 26 -9.32 9.00 7.67
N ARG A 27 -10.27 9.93 7.64
CA ARG A 27 -10.11 11.21 6.93
C ARG A 27 -8.95 12.02 7.49
N THR A 28 -8.83 12.09 8.82
CA THR A 28 -7.73 12.81 9.47
C THR A 28 -6.38 12.19 9.13
N LEU A 29 -6.28 10.86 9.19
CA LEU A 29 -5.05 10.14 8.84
C LEU A 29 -4.72 10.23 7.35
N ALA A 30 -5.72 10.40 6.47
CA ALA A 30 -5.51 10.62 5.04
C ALA A 30 -4.70 11.89 4.78
N VAL A 31 -5.02 12.99 5.47
CA VAL A 31 -4.32 14.29 5.33
C VAL A 31 -2.84 14.17 5.70
N PHE A 32 -2.47 13.26 6.61
CA PHE A 32 -1.08 13.09 7.03
C PHE A 32 -0.20 12.39 5.99
N ALA A 33 -0.78 11.87 4.91
CA ALA A 33 -0.02 11.43 3.74
C ALA A 33 0.31 12.59 2.78
N GLU A 34 -0.16 13.81 3.05
CA GLU A 34 0.16 15.03 2.30
C GLU A 34 1.26 15.85 3.01
N ALA A 35 1.84 16.82 2.29
CA ALA A 35 2.90 17.67 2.82
C ALA A 35 2.40 18.42 4.09
N PRO A 36 3.18 18.45 5.19
CA PRO A 36 2.79 19.14 6.41
C PRO A 36 2.49 20.62 6.18
N ALA A 37 1.27 21.04 6.50
CA ALA A 37 0.84 22.43 6.46
C ALA A 37 0.36 22.91 7.84
N SER A 38 0.42 24.22 8.07
CA SER A 38 0.10 24.82 9.38
C SER A 38 -1.36 24.62 9.77
N GLU A 39 -2.24 24.45 8.80
CA GLU A 39 -3.68 24.25 8.97
C GLU A 39 -4.01 22.96 9.72
N HIS A 40 -3.20 21.91 9.54
CA HIS A 40 -3.47 20.58 10.10
C HIS A 40 -2.37 20.06 11.05
N ILE A 41 -1.35 20.87 11.35
CA ILE A 41 -0.26 20.51 12.27
C ILE A 41 -0.78 20.11 13.67
N HIS A 42 -1.83 20.78 14.14
CA HIS A 42 -2.42 20.55 15.46
C HIS A 42 -3.11 19.17 15.59
N LEU A 43 -3.54 18.57 14.47
CA LEU A 43 -4.24 17.29 14.46
C LEU A 43 -3.32 16.13 14.89
N TRP A 44 -2.01 16.24 14.65
CA TRP A 44 -1.03 15.23 15.08
C TRP A 44 -1.08 15.03 16.59
N LYS A 45 -1.06 16.13 17.34
CA LYS A 45 -1.15 16.11 18.79
C LYS A 45 -2.52 15.62 19.29
N THR A 46 -3.61 15.99 18.62
CA THR A 46 -4.97 15.49 18.94
C THR A 46 -5.06 13.97 18.84
N LEU A 47 -4.35 13.36 17.89
CA LEU A 47 -4.27 11.91 17.73
C LEU A 47 -3.22 11.24 18.63
N GLY A 48 -2.65 11.97 19.59
CA GLY A 48 -1.65 11.44 20.53
C GLY A 48 -0.28 11.20 19.90
N ILE A 49 0.00 11.78 18.73
CA ILE A 49 1.33 11.76 18.12
C ILE A 49 2.07 13.01 18.64
N GLU A 50 2.98 12.78 19.59
CA GLU A 50 3.59 13.84 20.41
C GLU A 50 4.41 14.86 19.60
N GLU A 51 4.99 14.41 18.49
CA GLU A 51 5.77 15.24 17.56
C GLU A 51 4.98 15.48 16.28
N SER A 52 5.07 16.70 15.73
CA SER A 52 4.55 16.99 14.39
C SER A 52 5.69 16.91 13.38
N PRO A 53 5.47 16.31 12.20
CA PRO A 53 6.53 16.16 11.20
C PRO A 53 6.93 17.51 10.61
N SER A 54 8.22 17.65 10.36
CA SER A 54 8.77 18.72 9.53
C SER A 54 8.61 18.40 8.03
N ALA A 55 8.85 19.41 7.19
CA ALA A 55 8.94 19.20 5.75
C ALA A 55 10.09 18.25 5.36
N SER A 56 11.16 18.18 6.16
CA SER A 56 12.26 17.23 5.95
C SER A 56 11.79 15.81 6.20
N ASP A 57 11.11 15.57 7.33
CA ASP A 57 10.56 14.25 7.66
C ASP A 57 9.62 13.76 6.54
N TYR A 58 8.80 14.67 6.00
CA TYR A 58 7.91 14.36 4.87
C TYR A 58 8.69 13.96 3.62
N ALA A 59 9.71 14.74 3.25
CA ALA A 59 10.52 14.47 2.09
C ALA A 59 11.26 13.12 2.22
N ASP A 60 11.84 12.87 3.39
CA ASP A 60 12.56 11.64 3.70
C ASP A 60 11.65 10.42 3.54
N ILE A 61 10.43 10.45 4.06
CA ILE A 61 9.52 9.32 3.96
C ILE A 61 8.84 9.25 2.59
N PHE A 62 8.13 10.29 2.15
CA PHE A 62 7.20 10.19 1.02
C PHE A 62 7.77 10.60 -0.34
N LEU A 63 8.92 11.31 -0.36
CA LEU A 63 9.57 11.71 -1.62
C LEU A 63 10.79 10.87 -1.97
N PHE A 64 11.43 10.23 -0.97
CA PHE A 64 12.64 9.44 -1.19
C PHE A 64 12.49 7.94 -0.89
N GLN A 65 11.69 7.55 0.10
CA GLN A 65 11.57 6.13 0.49
C GLN A 65 10.31 5.49 -0.10
N PHE A 66 9.14 6.11 0.13
CA PHE A 66 7.84 5.49 -0.04
C PHE A 66 6.83 6.44 -0.69
N TYR A 67 6.75 6.40 -2.02
CA TYR A 67 5.77 7.20 -2.74
C TYR A 67 4.34 6.75 -2.40
N PRO A 68 3.47 7.66 -1.91
CA PRO A 68 2.10 7.34 -1.47
C PRO A 68 1.11 7.24 -2.64
N TYR A 69 1.47 6.57 -3.74
CA TYR A 69 0.67 6.48 -4.96
C TYR A 69 0.44 5.03 -5.35
N ALA A 70 -0.81 4.65 -5.59
CA ALA A 70 -1.14 3.28 -5.98
C ALA A 70 -0.42 2.85 -7.26
N SER A 71 -0.15 3.76 -8.20
CA SER A 71 0.59 3.41 -9.42
C SER A 71 2.01 2.92 -9.18
N VAL A 72 2.68 3.40 -8.13
CA VAL A 72 4.05 2.97 -7.81
C VAL A 72 4.06 1.52 -7.32
N HIS A 73 2.96 1.07 -6.70
CA HIS A 73 2.89 -0.27 -6.11
C HIS A 73 2.19 -1.28 -7.02
N LEU A 74 1.18 -0.83 -7.76
CA LEU A 74 0.30 -1.67 -8.59
C LEU A 74 0.56 -1.53 -10.10
N GLY A 75 1.32 -0.52 -10.51
CA GLY A 75 1.72 -0.32 -11.90
C GLY A 75 2.86 -1.24 -12.30
N PRO A 76 2.85 -1.80 -13.52
CA PRO A 76 3.90 -2.71 -13.99
C PRO A 76 5.27 -2.04 -14.11
N GLU A 77 5.33 -0.71 -14.19
CA GLU A 77 6.57 0.08 -14.24
C GLU A 77 7.12 0.42 -12.85
N GLY A 78 6.31 0.33 -11.79
CA GLY A 78 6.70 0.79 -10.45
C GLY A 78 6.90 2.31 -10.35
N MET A 79 6.20 3.09 -11.19
CA MET A 79 6.38 4.54 -11.33
C MET A 79 5.07 5.33 -11.14
N LEU A 80 5.19 6.65 -11.02
CA LEU A 80 4.04 7.55 -10.93
C LEU A 80 3.28 7.58 -12.27
N GLY A 81 1.96 7.41 -12.21
CA GLY A 81 1.08 7.52 -13.37
C GLY A 81 0.80 6.20 -14.08
N GLY A 82 0.82 6.22 -15.41
CA GLY A 82 0.53 5.06 -16.24
C GLY A 82 -0.90 4.52 -16.12
N GLU A 83 -1.05 3.25 -16.47
CA GLU A 83 -2.35 2.57 -16.54
C GLU A 83 -3.01 2.44 -15.15
N ALA A 84 -2.22 2.18 -14.11
CA ALA A 84 -2.73 2.04 -12.74
C ALA A 84 -3.42 3.33 -12.26
N ARG A 85 -2.82 4.50 -12.48
CA ARG A 85 -3.46 5.80 -12.19
C ARG A 85 -4.71 6.03 -13.02
N ASN A 86 -4.66 5.69 -14.31
CA ASN A 86 -5.81 5.84 -15.22
C ASN A 86 -6.99 4.96 -14.79
N ARG A 87 -6.73 3.74 -14.31
CA ARG A 87 -7.74 2.83 -13.77
C ARG A 87 -8.42 3.44 -12.55
N VAL A 88 -7.64 3.97 -11.60
CA VAL A 88 -8.19 4.66 -10.42
C VAL A 88 -9.00 5.89 -10.84
N ALA A 89 -8.50 6.71 -11.77
CA ALA A 89 -9.27 7.84 -12.31
C ALA A 89 -10.58 7.40 -12.99
N GLY A 90 -10.59 6.25 -13.65
CA GLY A 90 -11.78 5.61 -14.20
C GLY A 90 -12.77 5.20 -13.11
N PHE A 91 -12.27 4.65 -12.00
CA PHE A 91 -13.08 4.30 -10.83
C PHE A 91 -13.80 5.52 -10.22
N TRP A 92 -13.09 6.66 -10.07
CA TRP A 92 -13.72 7.92 -9.66
C TRP A 92 -14.89 8.32 -10.57
N ARG A 93 -14.71 8.23 -11.90
CA ARG A 93 -15.74 8.55 -12.88
C ARG A 93 -16.91 7.57 -12.84
N ALA A 94 -16.64 6.28 -12.61
CA ALA A 94 -17.68 5.25 -12.46
C ALA A 94 -18.57 5.51 -11.23
N LEU A 95 -18.02 6.14 -10.19
CA LEU A 95 -18.78 6.63 -9.03
C LEU A 95 -19.49 7.99 -9.29
N GLY A 96 -19.49 8.49 -10.52
CA GLY A 96 -20.10 9.78 -10.88
C GLY A 96 -19.32 10.99 -10.36
N ARG A 97 -18.04 10.83 -10.01
CA ARG A 97 -17.20 11.89 -9.44
C ARG A 97 -16.11 12.34 -10.42
N ASN A 98 -15.74 13.61 -10.32
CA ASN A 98 -14.56 14.12 -11.02
C ASN A 98 -13.30 13.64 -10.28
N PRO A 99 -12.36 12.94 -10.95
CA PRO A 99 -11.11 12.55 -10.32
C PRO A 99 -10.30 13.81 -9.96
N PRO A 100 -9.65 13.85 -8.78
CA PRO A 100 -8.73 14.93 -8.46
C PRO A 100 -7.47 14.86 -9.34
N SER A 101 -6.57 15.84 -9.21
CA SER A 101 -5.30 15.88 -9.95
C SER A 101 -4.46 14.63 -9.71
N GLU A 102 -4.47 14.09 -8.48
CA GLU A 102 -3.74 12.90 -8.07
C GLU A 102 -4.71 11.82 -7.58
N PRO A 103 -5.45 11.17 -8.50
CA PRO A 103 -6.58 10.30 -8.16
C PRO A 103 -6.19 9.02 -7.42
N ASP A 104 -4.93 8.60 -7.54
CA ASP A 104 -4.35 7.40 -6.95
C ASP A 104 -3.41 7.68 -5.77
N HIS A 105 -3.35 8.94 -5.33
CA HIS A 105 -2.67 9.30 -4.09
C HIS A 105 -3.40 8.71 -2.88
N LEU A 106 -2.65 8.25 -1.87
CA LEU A 106 -3.19 7.62 -0.67
C LEU A 106 -4.23 8.50 0.04
N ALA A 107 -3.94 9.80 0.16
CA ALA A 107 -4.87 10.75 0.77
C ALA A 107 -6.20 10.84 0.00
N ALA A 108 -6.15 10.87 -1.33
CA ALA A 108 -7.34 10.92 -2.18
C ALA A 108 -8.17 9.63 -2.06
N LEU A 109 -7.51 8.47 -2.04
CA LEU A 109 -8.17 7.18 -1.89
C LEU A 109 -8.85 7.02 -0.52
N LEU A 110 -8.16 7.37 0.57
CA LEU A 110 -8.71 7.31 1.93
C LEU A 110 -9.81 8.37 2.14
N GLY A 111 -9.65 9.56 1.57
CA GLY A 111 -10.68 10.60 1.59
C GLY A 111 -11.95 10.19 0.84
N LEU A 112 -11.81 9.52 -0.31
CA LEU A 112 -12.95 8.93 -1.01
C LEU A 112 -13.60 7.82 -0.18
N TYR A 113 -12.81 6.94 0.41
CA TYR A 113 -13.31 5.86 1.27
C TYR A 113 -14.14 6.41 2.44
N ALA A 114 -13.63 7.44 3.13
CA ALA A 114 -14.33 8.12 4.20
C ALA A 114 -15.66 8.74 3.71
N THR A 115 -15.62 9.42 2.55
CA THR A 115 -16.81 10.04 1.95
C THR A 115 -17.89 9.02 1.62
N LEU A 116 -17.53 7.87 1.03
CA LEU A 116 -18.49 6.81 0.71
C LEU A 116 -19.05 6.17 2.00
N SER A 117 -18.20 5.99 3.02
CA SER A 117 -18.61 5.43 4.31
C SER A 117 -19.63 6.32 5.03
N GLU A 118 -19.44 7.63 4.99
CA GLU A 118 -20.40 8.61 5.51
C GLU A 118 -21.75 8.57 4.80
N GLN A 119 -21.74 8.47 3.47
CA GLN A 119 -22.97 8.41 2.68
C GLN A 119 -23.80 7.17 3.05
N ILE A 120 -23.15 6.04 3.33
CA ILE A 120 -23.81 4.82 3.83
C ILE A 120 -24.40 5.06 5.23
N GLY A 121 -23.62 5.67 6.13
CA GLY A 121 -24.08 5.99 7.49
C GLY A 121 -25.28 6.95 7.51
N LEU A 122 -25.34 7.90 6.58
CA LEU A 122 -26.48 8.81 6.42
C LEU A 122 -27.71 8.11 5.82
N ALA A 123 -27.53 7.21 4.84
CA ALA A 123 -28.62 6.43 4.26
C ALA A 123 -29.29 5.50 5.31
N GLY A 124 -28.52 4.90 6.22
CA GLY A 124 -29.04 4.06 7.31
C GLY A 124 -29.79 4.80 8.42
N LYS A 125 -29.63 6.13 8.52
CA LYS A 125 -30.27 6.99 9.56
C LYS A 125 -31.65 7.50 9.17
N SER A 126 -32.07 7.33 7.91
CA SER A 126 -33.31 7.89 7.41
C SER A 126 -34.46 6.87 7.45
N SER A 127 -35.15 6.86 8.58
CA SER A 127 -36.55 6.42 8.68
C SER A 127 -37.54 7.59 8.56
N SER A 128 -37.05 8.82 8.30
CA SER A 128 -37.86 9.98 7.93
C SER A 128 -37.64 10.35 6.45
N GLU A 129 -38.63 10.98 5.81
CA GLU A 129 -38.76 11.34 4.38
C GLU A 129 -37.61 12.17 3.74
N LEU A 130 -36.43 12.23 4.35
CA LEU A 130 -35.26 13.03 3.98
C LEU A 130 -34.04 12.20 3.50
N SER A 131 -34.12 10.87 3.37
CA SER A 131 -33.09 10.15 2.60
C SER A 131 -33.30 10.44 1.12
N HIS A 132 -32.35 11.16 0.54
CA HIS A 132 -32.32 11.43 -0.88
C HIS A 132 -31.83 10.25 -1.73
N PHE A 133 -31.53 9.10 -1.12
CA PHE A 133 -31.02 7.92 -1.82
C PHE A 133 -32.07 6.80 -1.88
N SER A 134 -32.30 6.30 -3.09
CA SER A 134 -32.98 5.03 -3.32
C SER A 134 -32.17 3.84 -2.76
N GLU A 135 -32.83 2.72 -2.50
CA GLU A 135 -32.18 1.47 -2.09
C GLU A 135 -31.07 1.04 -3.07
N ALA A 136 -31.29 1.25 -4.37
CA ALA A 136 -30.32 0.95 -5.41
C ALA A 136 -29.06 1.82 -5.30
N GLU A 137 -29.22 3.11 -5.02
CA GLU A 137 -28.08 4.03 -4.82
C GLU A 137 -27.30 3.68 -3.55
N ALA A 138 -27.99 3.37 -2.44
CA ALA A 138 -27.33 2.93 -1.22
C ALA A 138 -26.50 1.64 -1.44
N LEU A 139 -27.04 0.68 -2.21
CA LEU A 139 -26.32 -0.53 -2.59
C LEU A 139 -25.11 -0.22 -3.46
N MET A 140 -25.24 0.66 -4.46
CA MET A 140 -24.12 1.08 -5.32
C MET A 140 -23.01 1.76 -4.53
N ILE A 141 -23.35 2.64 -3.58
CA ILE A 141 -22.35 3.30 -2.72
C ILE A 141 -21.63 2.28 -1.85
N THR A 142 -22.36 1.31 -1.28
CA THR A 142 -21.77 0.23 -0.47
C THR A 142 -20.81 -0.62 -1.30
N GLN A 143 -21.24 -1.07 -2.47
CA GLN A 143 -20.39 -1.83 -3.39
C GLN A 143 -19.19 -1.01 -3.87
N GLY A 144 -19.37 0.29 -4.12
CA GLY A 144 -18.29 1.20 -4.48
C GLY A 144 -17.26 1.37 -3.37
N ARG A 145 -17.70 1.53 -2.11
CA ARG A 145 -16.79 1.60 -0.95
C ARG A 145 -15.98 0.31 -0.81
N ASP A 146 -16.65 -0.84 -0.88
CA ASP A 146 -16.00 -2.13 -0.69
C ASP A 146 -15.05 -2.45 -1.86
N ALA A 147 -15.43 -2.12 -3.09
CA ALA A 147 -14.56 -2.23 -4.26
C ALA A 147 -13.34 -1.31 -4.14
N LEU A 148 -13.50 -0.06 -3.70
CA LEU A 148 -12.38 0.86 -3.47
C LEU A 148 -11.38 0.25 -2.48
N LEU A 149 -11.88 -0.28 -1.37
CA LEU A 149 -11.03 -0.91 -0.35
C LEU A 149 -10.29 -2.12 -0.93
N GLN A 150 -11.00 -3.06 -1.56
CA GLN A 150 -10.43 -4.33 -2.00
C GLN A 150 -9.59 -4.24 -3.28
N GLU A 151 -9.92 -3.34 -4.20
CA GLU A 151 -9.25 -3.21 -5.51
C GLU A 151 -8.18 -2.11 -5.54
N HIS A 152 -8.24 -1.10 -4.68
CA HIS A 152 -7.39 0.09 -4.83
C HIS A 152 -6.61 0.49 -3.57
N ILE A 153 -6.96 -0.03 -2.40
CA ILE A 153 -6.28 0.26 -1.13
C ILE A 153 -5.59 -1.00 -0.58
N ALA A 154 -6.36 -2.03 -0.28
CA ALA A 154 -5.90 -3.29 0.31
C ALA A 154 -4.76 -3.98 -0.42
N PRO A 155 -4.67 -3.95 -1.78
CA PRO A 155 -3.60 -4.61 -2.49
C PRO A 155 -2.19 -4.11 -2.17
N TRP A 156 -2.03 -2.89 -1.68
CA TRP A 156 -0.69 -2.31 -1.47
C TRP A 156 -0.51 -1.64 -0.11
N VAL A 157 -1.56 -1.01 0.45
CA VAL A 157 -1.43 -0.18 1.65
C VAL A 157 -0.95 -0.97 2.87
N PRO A 158 -1.45 -2.19 3.19
CA PRO A 158 -0.96 -2.94 4.35
C PRO A 158 0.53 -3.29 4.28
N ALA A 159 1.04 -3.66 3.09
CA ALA A 159 2.46 -3.92 2.88
C ALA A 159 3.27 -2.62 2.99
N TYR A 160 2.80 -1.56 2.32
CA TYR A 160 3.38 -0.21 2.37
C TYR A 160 3.52 0.34 3.79
N LEU A 161 2.48 0.20 4.63
CA LEU A 161 2.51 0.66 6.02
C LEU A 161 3.50 -0.13 6.87
N GLU A 162 3.61 -1.45 6.69
CA GLU A 162 4.65 -2.23 7.39
C GLU A 162 6.05 -1.73 7.04
N ARG A 163 6.32 -1.46 5.75
CA ARG A 163 7.63 -0.92 5.34
C ARG A 163 7.90 0.44 5.99
N ILE A 164 6.90 1.31 6.09
CA ILE A 164 7.04 2.59 6.81
C ILE A 164 7.28 2.34 8.31
N ILE A 165 6.55 1.42 8.94
CA ILE A 165 6.72 1.11 10.36
C ILE A 165 8.14 0.59 10.67
N GLU A 166 8.73 -0.13 9.73
CA GLU A 166 10.10 -0.65 9.83
C GLU A 166 11.18 0.41 9.62
N ILE A 167 10.99 1.33 8.66
CA ILE A 167 12.05 2.27 8.23
C ILE A 167 11.90 3.66 8.86
N ALA A 168 10.67 4.14 9.05
CA ALA A 168 10.44 5.48 9.59
C ALA A 168 10.68 5.51 11.11
N THR A 169 10.97 6.71 11.60
CA THR A 169 11.00 7.03 13.03
C THR A 169 10.02 8.16 13.33
N GLY A 170 9.80 8.43 14.62
CA GLY A 170 9.00 9.58 15.07
C GLY A 170 7.56 9.59 14.51
N PRO A 171 7.06 10.75 14.02
CA PRO A 171 5.64 10.95 13.74
C PRO A 171 5.09 10.02 12.65
N TYR A 172 5.82 9.77 11.57
CA TYR A 172 5.32 8.93 10.48
C TYR A 172 5.25 7.45 10.83
N ARG A 173 6.13 6.96 11.73
CA ARG A 173 5.98 5.61 12.28
C ARG A 173 4.70 5.49 13.11
N SER A 174 4.43 6.47 13.96
CA SER A 174 3.22 6.51 14.79
C SER A 174 1.95 6.63 13.95
N TRP A 175 1.97 7.47 12.91
CA TRP A 175 0.89 7.57 11.93
C TRP A 175 0.63 6.24 11.21
N ALA A 176 1.68 5.59 10.70
CA ALA A 176 1.53 4.32 9.99
C ALA A 176 0.97 3.21 10.89
N LEU A 177 1.40 3.15 12.17
CA LEU A 177 0.83 2.24 13.17
C LEU A 177 -0.66 2.51 13.42
N LEU A 178 -1.06 3.78 13.51
CA LEU A 178 -2.45 4.15 13.73
C LEU A 178 -3.32 3.85 12.51
N LEU A 179 -2.85 4.20 11.31
CA LEU A 179 -3.54 3.91 10.06
C LEU A 179 -3.67 2.41 9.80
N ASP A 180 -2.64 1.61 10.07
CA ASP A 180 -2.69 0.15 9.94
C ASP A 180 -3.76 -0.45 10.87
N LYS A 181 -3.82 -0.01 12.14
CA LYS A 181 -4.86 -0.46 13.08
C LYS A 181 -6.27 -0.16 12.59
N VAL A 182 -6.51 1.06 12.12
CA VAL A 182 -7.83 1.49 11.66
C VAL A 182 -8.22 0.72 10.38
N LEU A 183 -7.31 0.62 9.41
CA LEU A 183 -7.58 -0.12 8.16
C LEU A 183 -7.80 -1.61 8.39
N ARG A 184 -7.16 -2.23 9.39
CA ARG A 184 -7.42 -3.63 9.75
C ARG A 184 -8.87 -3.84 10.18
N VAL A 185 -9.45 -2.92 10.96
CA VAL A 185 -10.86 -3.00 11.36
C VAL A 185 -11.77 -2.94 10.12
N GLU A 186 -11.46 -2.04 9.19
CA GLU A 186 -12.20 -1.88 7.94
C GLU A 186 -12.10 -3.12 7.03
N LEU A 187 -10.92 -3.71 6.92
CA LEU A 187 -10.68 -4.92 6.14
C LEU A 187 -11.37 -6.14 6.75
N VAL A 188 -11.35 -6.29 8.07
CA VAL A 188 -12.12 -7.34 8.77
C VAL A 188 -13.61 -7.17 8.50
N ARG A 189 -14.12 -5.93 8.55
CA ARG A 189 -15.53 -5.62 8.27
C ARG A 189 -15.93 -5.93 6.84
N ALA A 190 -15.07 -5.61 5.86
CA ALA A 190 -15.31 -5.91 4.45
C ALA A 190 -15.17 -7.41 4.13
N GLY A 191 -14.40 -8.14 4.93
CA GLY A 191 -14.10 -9.55 4.72
C GLY A 191 -13.07 -9.80 3.62
N CYS A 192 -12.70 -11.07 3.44
CA CYS A 192 -11.73 -11.45 2.42
C CYS A 192 -12.31 -11.32 0.99
N PRO A 193 -11.52 -10.84 0.02
CA PRO A 193 -11.94 -10.78 -1.37
C PRO A 193 -12.17 -12.21 -1.92
N LYS A 194 -13.26 -12.38 -2.67
CA LYS A 194 -13.63 -13.67 -3.30
C LYS A 194 -12.90 -13.92 -4.62
N GLN A 195 -12.42 -12.85 -5.26
CA GLN A 195 -11.71 -12.89 -6.53
C GLN A 195 -10.51 -11.97 -6.48
N LEU A 196 -9.44 -12.37 -7.16
CA LEU A 196 -8.23 -11.56 -7.21
C LEU A 196 -8.54 -10.27 -7.98
N PRO A 197 -8.17 -9.10 -7.44
CA PRO A 197 -8.33 -7.82 -8.13
C PRO A 197 -7.90 -7.88 -9.60
N LEU A 198 -8.67 -7.27 -10.49
CA LEU A 198 -8.48 -7.43 -11.95
C LEU A 198 -7.05 -7.08 -12.38
N HIS A 199 -6.53 -5.97 -11.87
CA HIS A 199 -5.20 -5.48 -12.19
C HIS A 199 -4.06 -6.40 -11.71
N LEU A 200 -4.29 -7.19 -10.66
CA LEU A 200 -3.32 -8.20 -10.21
C LEU A 200 -3.36 -9.43 -11.12
N ARG A 201 -4.54 -9.83 -11.61
CA ARG A 201 -4.68 -10.93 -12.58
C ARG A 201 -3.99 -10.63 -13.90
N GLU A 202 -4.00 -9.37 -14.33
CA GLU A 202 -3.35 -8.89 -15.56
C GLU A 202 -1.85 -8.63 -15.39
N SER A 203 -1.34 -8.67 -14.16
CA SER A 203 0.06 -8.38 -13.88
C SER A 203 0.99 -9.51 -14.35
N LEU A 204 2.12 -9.11 -14.93
CA LEU A 204 3.17 -10.03 -15.32
C LEU A 204 4.14 -10.30 -14.15
N PRO A 205 4.75 -11.51 -14.07
CA PRO A 205 5.82 -11.77 -13.13
C PRO A 205 7.06 -10.89 -13.35
N LEU A 206 8.00 -10.98 -12.41
CA LEU A 206 9.36 -10.52 -12.59
C LEU A 206 10.00 -11.22 -13.81
N ALA A 207 10.62 -10.41 -14.68
CA ALA A 207 11.29 -10.89 -15.88
C ALA A 207 12.59 -11.64 -15.55
N ASP A 208 12.94 -12.69 -16.30
CA ASP A 208 14.22 -13.38 -16.11
C ASP A 208 15.30 -12.70 -16.96
N PRO A 209 16.38 -12.15 -16.36
CA PRO A 209 17.38 -11.39 -17.10
C PRO A 209 18.13 -12.25 -18.15
N ARG A 210 18.08 -13.58 -18.05
CA ARG A 210 18.69 -14.50 -19.02
C ARG A 210 17.90 -14.60 -20.33
N THR A 211 16.61 -14.32 -20.30
CA THR A 211 15.72 -14.39 -21.48
C THR A 211 15.18 -13.03 -21.89
N ASP A 212 14.88 -12.17 -20.91
CA ASP A 212 14.12 -10.94 -21.10
C ASP A 212 15.01 -9.68 -20.98
N GLY A 213 16.27 -9.86 -20.58
CA GLY A 213 17.28 -8.81 -20.46
C GLY A 213 17.34 -8.14 -19.08
N ALA A 214 18.52 -7.57 -18.78
CA ALA A 214 18.81 -6.95 -17.48
C ALA A 214 17.90 -5.75 -17.18
N ASP A 215 17.56 -4.95 -18.19
CA ASP A 215 16.74 -3.75 -18.00
C ASP A 215 15.32 -4.08 -17.50
N ALA A 216 14.67 -5.06 -18.11
CA ALA A 216 13.34 -5.53 -17.73
C ALA A 216 13.33 -6.15 -16.33
N PHE A 217 14.38 -6.89 -15.98
CA PHE A 217 14.56 -7.47 -14.65
C PHE A 217 14.73 -6.39 -13.57
N ILE A 218 15.61 -5.41 -13.78
CA ILE A 218 15.85 -4.32 -12.81
C ILE A 218 14.60 -3.44 -12.64
N SER A 219 13.92 -3.10 -13.73
CA SER A 219 12.61 -2.42 -13.68
C SER A 219 11.60 -3.25 -12.88
N GLY A 220 11.56 -4.56 -13.12
CA GLY A 220 10.64 -5.47 -12.43
C GLY A 220 10.91 -5.59 -10.94
N LEU A 221 12.18 -5.58 -10.50
CA LEU A 221 12.55 -5.61 -9.07
C LEU A 221 12.05 -4.37 -8.32
N LEU A 222 11.91 -3.23 -9.02
CA LEU A 222 11.43 -1.98 -8.45
C LEU A 222 9.90 -1.81 -8.55
N ALA A 223 9.19 -2.76 -9.18
CA ALA A 223 7.74 -2.78 -9.32
C ALA A 223 7.13 -3.82 -8.35
N PRO A 224 6.53 -3.41 -7.21
CA PRO A 224 6.05 -4.34 -6.18
C PRO A 224 5.04 -5.36 -6.69
N VAL A 225 4.16 -4.98 -7.63
CA VAL A 225 3.20 -5.91 -8.27
C VAL A 225 3.87 -7.07 -9.00
N ARG A 226 5.10 -6.89 -9.50
CA ARG A 226 5.88 -7.92 -10.20
C ARG A 226 6.76 -8.72 -9.25
N ALA A 227 7.47 -8.03 -8.37
CA ALA A 227 8.47 -8.65 -7.51
C ALA A 227 7.90 -9.22 -6.20
N GLY A 228 6.72 -8.74 -5.77
CA GLY A 228 6.15 -9.09 -4.47
C GLY A 228 6.81 -8.36 -3.29
N ILE A 229 7.74 -7.44 -3.56
CA ILE A 229 8.49 -6.71 -2.54
C ILE A 229 8.52 -5.21 -2.81
N ILE A 230 8.67 -4.43 -1.74
CA ILE A 230 8.88 -2.99 -1.80
C ILE A 230 10.34 -2.72 -1.40
N LEU A 231 11.16 -2.39 -2.40
CA LEU A 231 12.55 -2.00 -2.21
C LEU A 231 12.68 -0.48 -2.01
N ALA A 232 12.98 -0.07 -0.78
CA ALA A 232 13.24 1.31 -0.43
C ALA A 232 14.73 1.66 -0.60
N ARG A 233 15.05 2.96 -0.60
CA ARG A 233 16.44 3.42 -0.61
C ARG A 233 17.18 2.97 0.66
N ALA A 234 16.49 2.95 1.80
CA ALA A 234 17.02 2.44 3.06
C ALA A 234 17.41 0.96 2.97
N ASP A 235 16.67 0.14 2.22
CA ASP A 235 17.01 -1.28 2.03
C ASP A 235 18.29 -1.42 1.21
N LEU A 236 18.41 -0.68 0.10
CA LEU A 236 19.62 -0.68 -0.71
C LEU A 236 20.85 -0.24 0.09
N ALA A 237 20.70 0.78 0.96
CA ALA A 237 21.76 1.25 1.84
C ALA A 237 22.17 0.22 2.91
N ARG A 238 21.19 -0.45 3.52
CA ARG A 238 21.44 -1.52 4.49
C ARG A 238 22.15 -2.70 3.83
N LEU A 239 21.62 -3.21 2.73
CA LEU A 239 22.16 -4.35 2.00
C LEU A 239 23.56 -4.05 1.44
N SER A 240 23.81 -2.82 0.97
CA SER A 240 25.16 -2.43 0.52
C SER A 240 26.15 -2.37 1.68
N SER A 241 25.73 -1.87 2.85
CA SER A 241 26.56 -1.79 4.06
C SER A 241 26.94 -3.18 4.58
N GLU A 242 26.02 -4.15 4.53
CA GLU A 242 26.27 -5.54 4.94
C GLU A 242 27.31 -6.25 4.06
N LEU A 243 27.47 -5.80 2.81
CA LEU A 243 28.40 -6.36 1.82
C LEU A 243 29.64 -5.48 1.57
N ASP A 244 29.81 -4.40 2.33
CA ASP A 244 30.89 -3.40 2.15
C ASP A 244 30.95 -2.82 0.72
N LEU A 245 29.77 -2.60 0.10
CA LEU A 245 29.63 -2.05 -1.24
C LEU A 245 29.37 -0.54 -1.22
N GLY A 246 29.85 0.17 -2.24
CA GLY A 246 29.60 1.59 -2.40
C GLY A 246 28.17 1.87 -2.91
N LEU A 247 27.36 2.60 -2.12
CA LEU A 247 26.06 3.10 -2.57
C LEU A 247 26.22 4.47 -3.26
N ARG A 248 25.76 4.57 -4.51
CA ARG A 248 25.69 5.88 -5.19
C ARG A 248 24.47 6.68 -4.75
N ALA A 249 24.67 7.97 -4.53
CA ALA A 249 23.57 8.92 -4.41
C ALA A 249 22.85 9.05 -5.76
N GLY A 250 21.52 9.23 -5.73
CA GLY A 250 20.67 9.26 -6.93
C GLY A 250 19.45 8.36 -6.82
N GLU A 251 18.79 8.13 -7.95
CA GLU A 251 17.57 7.32 -8.01
C GLU A 251 17.82 5.84 -7.67
N ARG A 252 16.80 5.19 -7.12
CA ARG A 252 16.85 3.79 -6.66
C ARG A 252 17.30 2.83 -7.76
N ARG A 253 16.91 3.08 -9.01
CA ARG A 253 17.34 2.28 -10.18
C ARG A 253 18.85 2.30 -10.37
N TYR A 254 19.45 3.48 -10.46
CA TYR A 254 20.90 3.59 -10.67
C TYR A 254 21.69 3.03 -9.49
N ALA A 255 21.17 3.19 -8.26
CA ALA A 255 21.76 2.55 -7.08
C ALA A 255 21.75 1.01 -7.20
N LEU A 256 20.61 0.43 -7.58
CA LEU A 256 20.46 -1.01 -7.78
C LEU A 256 21.37 -1.55 -8.90
N GLU A 257 21.39 -0.90 -10.06
CA GLU A 257 22.30 -1.22 -11.17
C GLU A 257 23.77 -1.20 -10.73
N HIS A 258 24.15 -0.19 -9.95
CA HIS A 258 25.52 -0.05 -9.48
C HIS A 258 25.93 -1.14 -8.48
N LEU A 259 25.03 -1.54 -7.58
CA LEU A 259 25.29 -2.60 -6.60
C LEU A 259 25.43 -3.97 -7.27
N LEU A 260 24.53 -4.28 -8.21
CA LEU A 260 24.62 -5.50 -9.04
C LEU A 260 25.89 -5.53 -9.91
N GLY A 261 26.37 -4.37 -10.37
CA GLY A 261 27.61 -4.26 -11.12
C GLY A 261 28.89 -4.44 -10.27
N GLN A 262 28.85 -4.14 -8.97
CA GLN A 262 29.98 -4.32 -8.05
C GLN A 262 30.12 -5.78 -7.60
N ASP A 263 29.02 -6.38 -7.13
CA ASP A 263 28.96 -7.78 -6.71
C ASP A 263 27.57 -8.36 -7.00
N SER A 264 27.39 -8.90 -8.21
CA SER A 264 26.13 -9.51 -8.63
C SER A 264 25.74 -10.69 -7.72
N THR A 265 26.67 -11.60 -7.44
CA THR A 265 26.36 -12.84 -6.71
C THR A 265 25.95 -12.55 -5.27
N GLY A 266 26.75 -11.79 -4.53
CA GLY A 266 26.46 -11.45 -3.14
C GLY A 266 25.20 -10.58 -3.03
N PHE A 267 25.05 -9.58 -3.90
CA PHE A 267 23.89 -8.69 -3.84
C PHE A 267 22.58 -9.39 -4.21
N LEU A 268 22.57 -10.28 -5.22
CA LEU A 268 21.40 -11.10 -5.56
C LEU A 268 21.01 -12.04 -4.40
N GLN A 269 21.99 -12.61 -3.69
CA GLN A 269 21.72 -13.45 -2.52
C GLN A 269 21.09 -12.65 -1.38
N SER A 270 21.58 -11.44 -1.11
CA SER A 270 21.01 -10.54 -0.10
C SER A 270 19.60 -10.06 -0.48
N LEU A 271 19.33 -9.79 -1.77
CA LEU A 271 17.99 -9.49 -2.26
C LEU A 271 17.04 -10.69 -2.13
N ALA A 272 17.52 -11.92 -2.33
CA ALA A 272 16.69 -13.12 -2.13
C ALA A 272 16.27 -13.27 -0.65
N ALA A 273 17.18 -13.02 0.29
CA ALA A 273 16.86 -13.01 1.71
C ALA A 273 15.86 -11.90 2.07
N GLU A 274 15.98 -10.73 1.44
CA GLU A 274 15.02 -9.64 1.58
C GLU A 274 13.62 -10.03 1.04
N ALA A 275 13.57 -10.76 -0.09
CA ALA A 275 12.33 -11.28 -0.65
C ALA A 275 11.64 -12.29 0.25
N ASP A 276 12.39 -13.23 0.83
CA ASP A 276 11.85 -14.17 1.82
C ASP A 276 11.32 -13.46 3.07
N ARG A 277 12.03 -12.42 3.54
CA ARG A 277 11.61 -11.65 4.71
C ARG A 277 10.25 -10.98 4.47
N GLN A 278 10.06 -10.32 3.33
CA GLN A 278 8.78 -9.69 2.99
C GLN A 278 7.69 -10.73 2.67
N ALA A 279 8.05 -11.92 2.17
CA ALA A 279 7.11 -13.04 1.99
C ALA A 279 6.46 -13.47 3.32
N VAL A 280 7.20 -13.44 4.45
CA VAL A 280 6.63 -13.69 5.78
C VAL A 280 5.52 -12.68 6.10
N GLY A 281 5.75 -11.39 5.84
CA GLY A 281 4.74 -10.36 6.03
C GLY A 281 3.47 -10.59 5.20
N HIS A 282 3.60 -11.03 3.94
CA HIS A 282 2.43 -11.37 3.12
C HIS A 282 1.66 -12.56 3.69
N LYS A 283 2.38 -13.60 4.14
CA LYS A 283 1.79 -14.77 4.79
C LYS A 283 1.01 -14.39 6.05
N ASP A 284 1.54 -13.51 6.88
CA ASP A 284 0.91 -13.07 8.13
C ASP A 284 -0.38 -12.27 7.88
N ARG A 285 -0.55 -11.69 6.68
CA ARG A 285 -1.77 -10.97 6.25
C ARG A 285 -2.81 -11.86 5.59
N ARG A 286 -2.57 -13.17 5.44
CA ARG A 286 -3.49 -14.08 4.74
C ARG A 286 -4.89 -14.08 5.33
N GLU A 287 -5.03 -14.01 6.65
CA GLU A 287 -6.35 -13.96 7.30
C GLU A 287 -7.13 -12.68 6.97
N LEU A 288 -6.41 -11.59 6.66
CA LEU A 288 -7.00 -10.29 6.37
C LEU A 288 -7.29 -10.09 4.88
N LEU A 289 -6.38 -10.53 4.02
CA LEU A 289 -6.38 -10.22 2.58
C LEU A 289 -6.66 -11.44 1.69
N GLY A 290 -6.69 -12.65 2.26
CA GLY A 290 -6.94 -13.90 1.54
C GLY A 290 -6.07 -14.06 0.29
N ILE A 291 -6.73 -14.28 -0.84
CA ILE A 291 -6.10 -14.49 -2.15
C ILE A 291 -5.20 -13.32 -2.61
N THR A 292 -5.43 -12.10 -2.13
CA THR A 292 -4.56 -10.95 -2.45
C THR A 292 -3.21 -11.10 -1.74
N ALA A 293 -3.20 -11.53 -0.48
CA ALA A 293 -1.96 -11.85 0.22
C ALA A 293 -1.23 -13.04 -0.41
N ASP A 294 -1.97 -14.07 -0.84
CA ASP A 294 -1.38 -15.22 -1.54
C ASP A 294 -0.70 -14.82 -2.85
N PHE A 295 -1.31 -13.92 -3.63
CA PHE A 295 -0.70 -13.40 -4.85
C PHE A 295 0.67 -12.76 -4.57
N PHE A 296 0.77 -11.86 -3.60
CA PHE A 296 2.04 -11.19 -3.29
C PHE A 296 3.05 -12.11 -2.62
N LEU A 297 2.60 -13.07 -1.80
CA LEU A 297 3.42 -14.14 -1.27
C LEU A 297 4.07 -14.95 -2.40
N ASP A 298 3.28 -15.40 -3.37
CA ASP A 298 3.78 -16.17 -4.52
C ASP A 298 4.78 -15.35 -5.34
N ARG A 299 4.52 -14.05 -5.56
CA ARG A 299 5.47 -13.15 -6.22
C ARG A 299 6.79 -13.05 -5.45
N ALA A 300 6.75 -12.81 -4.14
CA ALA A 300 7.95 -12.65 -3.32
C ALA A 300 8.79 -13.93 -3.30
N LEU A 301 8.14 -15.10 -3.15
CA LEU A 301 8.82 -16.40 -3.19
C LEU A 301 9.42 -16.70 -4.56
N ALA A 302 8.69 -16.41 -5.65
CA ALA A 302 9.20 -16.59 -7.01
C ALA A 302 10.39 -15.67 -7.30
N THR A 303 10.35 -14.42 -6.84
CA THR A 303 11.46 -13.47 -6.91
C THR A 303 12.67 -13.99 -6.16
N SER A 304 12.48 -14.44 -4.92
CA SER A 304 13.55 -15.01 -4.09
C SER A 304 14.23 -16.20 -4.78
N GLU A 305 13.44 -17.13 -5.33
CA GLU A 305 13.93 -18.30 -6.04
C GLU A 305 14.70 -17.94 -7.32
N LEU A 306 14.20 -16.97 -8.10
CA LEU A 306 14.92 -16.48 -9.28
C LEU A 306 16.26 -15.86 -8.90
N LEU A 307 16.28 -15.00 -7.87
CA LEU A 307 17.48 -14.33 -7.39
C LEU A 307 18.56 -15.34 -6.94
N ARG A 308 18.17 -16.40 -6.24
CA ARG A 308 19.08 -17.50 -5.86
C ARG A 308 19.69 -18.19 -7.06
N LYS A 309 18.86 -18.58 -8.04
CA LYS A 309 19.33 -19.23 -9.27
C LYS A 309 20.32 -18.37 -10.05
N LEU A 310 20.07 -17.07 -10.12
CA LEU A 310 20.97 -16.12 -10.79
C LEU A 310 22.30 -15.95 -10.03
N SER A 311 22.25 -15.92 -8.69
CA SER A 311 23.41 -15.86 -7.82
C SER A 311 24.30 -17.12 -7.97
N GLU A 312 23.71 -18.32 -7.88
CA GLU A 312 24.39 -19.62 -8.05
C GLU A 312 24.99 -19.79 -9.45
N GLY A 313 24.29 -19.31 -10.47
CA GLY A 313 24.75 -19.34 -11.87
C GLY A 313 25.85 -18.34 -12.20
N GLY A 314 26.22 -17.44 -11.27
CA GLY A 314 27.23 -16.40 -11.48
C GLY A 314 26.85 -15.40 -12.58
N VAL A 315 25.55 -15.17 -12.79
CA VAL A 315 25.07 -14.29 -13.86
C VAL A 315 25.46 -12.85 -13.55
N LYS A 316 26.14 -12.20 -14.49
CA LYS A 316 26.40 -10.76 -14.42
C LYS A 316 25.18 -9.99 -14.94
N ILE A 317 24.54 -9.24 -14.05
CA ILE A 317 23.44 -8.36 -14.42
C ILE A 317 24.03 -7.00 -14.77
N THR A 318 24.26 -6.75 -16.06
CA THR A 318 24.76 -5.45 -16.54
C THR A 318 23.83 -4.90 -17.60
N THR A 319 23.38 -3.65 -17.41
CA THR A 319 22.72 -2.86 -18.45
C THR A 319 23.77 -2.45 -19.49
N GLY A 320 24.05 -3.34 -20.44
CA GLY A 320 24.82 -2.97 -21.63
C GLY A 320 23.95 -2.09 -22.52
N THR A 321 24.46 -0.93 -22.92
CA THR A 321 23.87 -0.10 -23.97
C THR A 321 23.63 -0.96 -25.20
N VAL A 322 22.36 -1.20 -25.51
CA VAL A 322 21.97 -1.67 -26.84
C VAL A 322 22.46 -0.59 -27.80
N SER A 323 23.46 -0.94 -28.62
CA SER A 323 23.91 -0.09 -29.73
C SER A 323 22.84 -0.02 -30.81
#